data_AF-A0A371PLY5-F1
#
_entry.id   AF-A0A371PLY5-F1
#
_cell.length_a   1.000
_cell.length_b   1.000
_cell.length_c   1.000
_cell.angle_alpha   90.00
_cell.angle_beta   90.00
_cell.angle_gamma   90.00
#
_symmetry.space_group_name_H-M   'P 1'
#
loop_
_entity.id
_entity.type
_entity.pdbx_description
1 polymer ?
#
loop_
_entity_poly.entity_id
_entity_poly.type
_entity_poly.pdbx_seq_one_letter_code
_entity_poly.pdbx_strand_id
1 'polypeptide(L)'
;MMRQLGTILLVFLVILVLTACQPSNLSKTKLSDKEPDGSNKPAIEIQGPMTVSQNPLFAYVGEYIYLDVVLVDGRYYEDWNPSPFMGRNWQGSFQFLIRDADDHILHRSDIENTFFQQVNQFFDLSFADYNGDGDIDFALGQYGTSNGNIYHLYTIREDHSIDKLEIAGRQELFASGGSRNSIELQAWGDHGFELDYYDNSIGKTFTNRYTWENNQFKLQETSEK
;
A
#
# COMPACT_ATOMS: atom_id res chain seq x y z
N MET A 1 37.45 -8.76 -57.54
CA MET A 1 37.63 -10.14 -57.03
C MET A 1 36.49 -10.40 -56.06
N MET A 2 35.29 -10.62 -56.63
CA MET A 2 34.07 -11.02 -55.94
C MET A 2 33.96 -12.54 -56.04
N ARG A 3 33.22 -13.14 -55.10
CA ARG A 3 32.76 -14.53 -54.99
C ARG A 3 33.50 -15.31 -53.90
N GLN A 4 32.69 -15.97 -53.05
CA GLN A 4 33.00 -16.99 -52.03
C GLN A 4 32.75 -16.54 -50.59
N LEU A 5 31.54 -16.06 -50.27
CA LEU A 5 31.05 -15.97 -48.88
C LEU A 5 29.50 -16.03 -48.80
N GLY A 6 28.87 -16.73 -49.75
CA GLY A 6 27.40 -16.82 -49.87
C GLY A 6 26.84 -18.24 -49.70
N THR A 7 27.62 -19.20 -49.20
CA THR A 7 27.25 -20.63 -49.27
C THR A 7 27.52 -21.39 -47.98
N ILE A 8 27.37 -20.75 -46.81
CA ILE A 8 27.37 -21.44 -45.50
C ILE A 8 26.09 -21.14 -44.68
N LEU A 9 25.16 -20.33 -45.22
CA LEU A 9 23.92 -19.97 -44.53
C LEU A 9 22.68 -20.80 -44.93
N LEU A 10 22.82 -21.84 -45.76
CA LEU A 10 21.66 -22.60 -46.29
C LEU A 10 21.62 -24.10 -45.93
N VAL A 11 22.55 -24.60 -45.11
CA VAL A 11 22.57 -26.03 -44.71
C VAL A 11 22.13 -26.25 -43.26
N PHE A 12 22.14 -25.21 -42.41
CA PHE A 12 21.65 -25.32 -41.03
C PHE A 12 20.14 -25.16 -40.85
N LEU A 13 19.39 -24.75 -41.90
CA LEU A 13 17.94 -24.56 -41.85
C LEU A 13 17.13 -25.82 -42.25
N VAL A 14 17.78 -26.93 -42.61
CA VAL A 14 17.10 -28.17 -43.04
C VAL A 14 17.11 -29.28 -41.98
N ILE A 15 17.82 -29.10 -40.85
CA ILE A 15 17.79 -30.05 -39.71
C ILE A 15 16.80 -29.54 -38.65
N LEU A 16 15.57 -29.22 -39.07
CA LEU A 16 14.45 -28.88 -38.19
C LEU A 16 13.17 -29.65 -38.53
N VAL A 17 13.23 -30.67 -39.39
CA VAL A 17 12.07 -31.51 -39.68
C VAL A 17 12.57 -32.93 -39.88
N LEU A 18 12.36 -33.81 -38.88
CA LEU A 18 12.20 -35.28 -38.96
C LEU A 18 12.64 -36.00 -37.67
N THR A 19 11.94 -35.74 -36.56
CA THR A 19 11.71 -36.72 -35.47
C THR A 19 10.32 -36.43 -34.90
N ALA A 20 9.24 -36.75 -35.61
CA ALA A 20 8.63 -38.07 -35.73
C ALA A 20 8.32 -38.69 -34.35
N CYS A 21 7.02 -38.71 -34.04
CA CYS A 21 6.37 -39.26 -32.86
C CYS A 21 6.84 -40.68 -32.51
N GLN A 22 7.01 -40.96 -31.22
CA GLN A 22 6.88 -42.31 -30.66
C GLN A 22 5.82 -42.31 -29.56
N PRO A 23 4.86 -43.26 -29.57
CA PRO A 23 3.93 -43.47 -28.48
C PRO A 23 4.57 -44.41 -27.44
N SER A 24 4.85 -43.90 -26.25
CA SER A 24 5.29 -44.74 -25.12
C SER A 24 4.18 -44.87 -24.08
N ASN A 25 3.53 -46.05 -24.12
CA ASN A 25 2.93 -46.82 -23.03
C ASN A 25 2.34 -46.06 -21.82
N LEU A 26 1.00 -46.03 -21.77
CA LEU A 26 0.23 -45.86 -20.54
C LEU A 26 0.58 -46.97 -19.55
N SER A 27 1.44 -46.65 -18.58
CA SER A 27 1.44 -47.34 -17.29
C SER A 27 0.30 -46.77 -16.45
N LYS A 28 -0.68 -47.63 -16.10
CA LYS A 28 -1.72 -47.33 -15.11
C LYS A 28 -1.06 -47.10 -13.76
N THR A 29 -0.68 -45.86 -13.48
CA THR A 29 -0.30 -45.45 -12.13
C THR A 29 -1.57 -45.37 -11.31
N LYS A 30 -1.67 -46.22 -10.29
CA LYS A 30 -2.69 -46.15 -9.23
C LYS A 30 -2.85 -44.70 -8.79
N LEU A 31 -4.06 -44.17 -8.88
CA LEU A 31 -4.48 -43.04 -8.06
C LEU A 31 -4.28 -43.46 -6.60
N SER A 32 -3.23 -42.94 -6.00
CA SER A 32 -3.15 -42.83 -4.55
C SER A 32 -3.96 -41.58 -4.23
N ASP A 33 -5.14 -41.78 -3.64
CA ASP A 33 -5.88 -40.72 -2.98
C ASP A 33 -4.96 -40.11 -1.91
N LYS A 34 -4.28 -39.03 -2.28
CA LYS A 34 -3.64 -38.16 -1.32
C LYS A 34 -4.71 -37.17 -0.93
N GLU A 35 -5.18 -37.28 0.31
CA GLU A 35 -5.96 -36.25 0.98
C GLU A 35 -5.34 -34.88 0.67
N PRO A 36 -6.14 -33.82 0.47
CA PRO A 36 -5.60 -32.48 0.28
C PRO A 36 -4.79 -32.13 1.52
N ASP A 37 -3.47 -32.05 1.33
CA ASP A 37 -2.53 -31.54 2.31
C ASP A 37 -2.97 -30.11 2.65
N GLY A 38 -3.59 -29.94 3.81
CA GLY A 38 -4.10 -28.68 4.34
C GLY A 38 -3.01 -27.68 4.71
N SER A 39 -1.84 -27.74 4.08
CA SER A 39 -0.80 -26.74 4.18
C SER A 39 -0.78 -25.87 2.93
N ASN A 40 -1.70 -24.90 2.86
CA ASN A 40 -1.56 -23.72 2.00
C ASN A 40 -0.33 -22.92 2.47
N LYS A 41 0.87 -23.42 2.18
CA LYS A 41 2.08 -22.60 2.26
C LYS A 41 2.04 -21.63 1.09
N PRO A 42 2.25 -20.32 1.30
CA PRO A 42 2.22 -19.35 0.22
C PRO A 42 3.28 -19.70 -0.83
N ALA A 43 2.91 -19.57 -2.10
CA ALA A 43 3.71 -20.03 -3.23
C ALA A 43 4.99 -19.21 -3.46
N ILE A 44 5.08 -18.00 -2.89
CA ILE A 44 6.20 -17.07 -3.03
C ILE A 44 6.41 -16.38 -1.68
N GLU A 45 7.67 -16.36 -1.20
CA GLU A 45 8.11 -15.58 -0.05
C GLU A 45 9.36 -14.80 -0.46
N ILE A 46 9.30 -13.47 -0.33
CA ILE A 46 10.42 -12.57 -0.60
C ILE A 46 10.80 -11.89 0.72
N GLN A 47 12.09 -11.83 1.01
CA GLN A 47 12.67 -11.15 2.16
C GLN A 47 13.54 -9.99 1.68
N GLY A 48 13.29 -8.80 2.22
CA GLY A 48 14.01 -7.58 1.87
C GLY A 48 13.09 -6.36 1.83
N PRO A 49 13.67 -5.14 1.77
CA PRO A 49 12.89 -3.94 1.76
C PRO A 49 12.06 -3.83 0.48
N MET A 50 10.81 -3.37 0.60
CA MET A 50 9.92 -3.21 -0.54
C MET A 50 9.05 -1.95 -0.40
N THR A 51 9.15 -1.06 -1.38
CA THR A 51 8.28 0.11 -1.48
C THR A 51 6.87 -0.32 -1.88
N VAL A 52 5.88 0.00 -1.04
CA VAL A 52 4.47 -0.28 -1.28
C VAL A 52 3.65 0.98 -1.63
N SER A 53 4.23 2.16 -1.42
CA SER A 53 3.69 3.45 -1.82
C SER A 53 4.85 4.38 -2.11
N GLN A 54 4.78 5.15 -3.19
CA GLN A 54 5.78 6.14 -3.57
C GLN A 54 5.06 7.40 -4.06
N ASN A 55 5.28 8.52 -3.38
CA ASN A 55 4.47 9.72 -3.56
C ASN A 55 5.37 10.92 -3.86
N PRO A 56 5.32 11.50 -5.07
CA PRO A 56 6.07 12.72 -5.37
C PRO A 56 5.48 13.91 -4.60
N LEU A 57 6.34 14.71 -3.95
CA LEU A 57 5.91 15.83 -3.12
C LEU A 57 6.10 17.21 -3.78
N PHE A 58 6.65 17.29 -4.99
CA PHE A 58 6.94 18.55 -5.68
C PHE A 58 5.75 19.53 -5.74
N ALA A 59 4.54 19.01 -5.94
CA ALA A 59 3.33 19.84 -6.01
C ALA A 59 2.95 20.50 -4.66
N TYR A 60 3.47 19.99 -3.55
CA TYR A 60 3.10 20.40 -2.19
C TYR A 60 4.22 21.19 -1.52
N VAL A 61 5.47 20.75 -1.67
CA VAL A 61 6.62 21.35 -0.98
C VAL A 61 7.59 22.08 -1.92
N GLY A 62 7.36 22.03 -3.25
CA GLY A 62 8.21 22.71 -4.24
C GLY A 62 9.58 22.07 -4.48
N GLU A 63 9.87 20.95 -3.82
CA GLU A 63 11.12 20.19 -3.95
C GLU A 63 10.90 18.84 -4.63
N TYR A 64 11.88 18.37 -5.40
CA TYR A 64 11.84 17.05 -6.04
C TYR A 64 12.22 15.95 -5.06
N ILE A 65 11.29 15.70 -4.12
CA ILE A 65 11.40 14.65 -3.11
C ILE A 65 10.19 13.71 -3.15
N TYR A 66 10.34 12.55 -2.53
CA TYR A 66 9.33 11.50 -2.47
C TYR A 66 9.08 11.06 -1.04
N LEU A 67 7.81 10.87 -0.67
CA LEU A 67 7.43 10.08 0.50
C LEU A 67 7.12 8.65 0.09
N ASP A 68 7.88 7.71 0.64
CA ASP A 68 7.64 6.29 0.46
C ASP A 68 7.14 5.62 1.73
N VAL A 69 6.27 4.63 1.55
CA VAL A 69 5.97 3.63 2.58
C VAL A 69 6.66 2.34 2.18
N VAL A 70 7.56 1.86 3.05
CA VAL A 70 8.47 0.75 2.74
C VAL A 70 8.34 -0.34 3.79
N LEU A 71 8.05 -1.58 3.38
CA LEU A 71 8.23 -2.77 4.20
C LEU A 71 9.74 -2.94 4.41
N VAL A 72 10.24 -2.96 5.64
CA VAL A 72 11.69 -3.08 5.92
C VAL A 72 12.08 -4.41 6.55
N ASP A 73 11.12 -5.07 7.22
CA ASP A 73 11.26 -6.42 7.75
C ASP A 73 9.91 -7.12 7.64
N GLY A 74 9.91 -8.38 7.21
CA GLY A 74 8.69 -9.15 7.00
C GLY A 74 8.72 -9.95 5.71
N ARG A 75 7.53 -10.17 5.15
CA ARG A 75 7.34 -11.07 4.00
C ARG A 75 6.32 -10.55 3.01
N TYR A 76 6.55 -10.92 1.76
CA TYR A 76 5.52 -10.98 0.73
C TYR A 76 4.89 -12.38 0.69
N TYR A 77 3.59 -12.46 0.48
CA TYR A 77 2.89 -13.70 0.14
C TYR A 77 1.59 -13.42 -0.64
N GLU A 78 1.00 -14.46 -1.23
CA GLU A 78 -0.32 -14.37 -1.87
C GLU A 78 -1.32 -15.32 -1.22
N ASP A 79 -2.52 -14.84 -0.94
CA ASP A 79 -3.65 -15.62 -0.45
C ASP A 79 -4.90 -15.29 -1.26
N TRP A 80 -5.35 -16.24 -2.08
CA TRP A 80 -6.52 -16.06 -2.94
C TRP A 80 -7.83 -16.57 -2.33
N ASN A 81 -7.83 -16.90 -1.03
CA ASN A 81 -9.05 -17.24 -0.33
C ASN A 81 -9.90 -15.98 -0.07
N PRO A 82 -11.24 -16.08 -0.17
CA PRO A 82 -12.13 -14.95 0.08
C PRO A 82 -11.92 -14.35 1.48
N SER A 83 -11.38 -13.14 1.54
CA SER A 83 -11.17 -12.38 2.78
C SER A 83 -10.90 -10.90 2.44
N PRO A 84 -10.91 -9.98 3.43
CA PRO A 84 -10.49 -8.60 3.20
C PRO A 84 -9.05 -8.48 2.66
N PHE A 85 -8.20 -9.47 2.90
CA PHE A 85 -6.79 -9.48 2.48
C PHE A 85 -6.52 -10.44 1.32
N MET A 86 -7.56 -10.78 0.55
CA MET A 86 -7.39 -11.60 -0.66
C MET A 86 -6.43 -10.90 -1.64
N GLY A 87 -5.56 -11.70 -2.25
CA GLY A 87 -4.56 -11.29 -3.23
C GLY A 87 -3.14 -11.26 -2.65
N ARG A 88 -2.37 -10.30 -3.14
CA ARG A 88 -0.99 -10.03 -2.71
C ARG A 88 -0.99 -9.46 -1.30
N ASN A 89 0.00 -9.81 -0.49
CA ASN A 89 0.12 -9.32 0.87
C ASN A 89 1.58 -9.05 1.21
N TRP A 90 1.83 -7.85 1.73
CA TRP A 90 3.07 -7.46 2.36
C TRP A 90 2.79 -7.32 3.84
N GLN A 91 3.45 -8.11 4.67
CA GLN A 91 3.20 -8.17 6.10
C GLN A 91 4.51 -8.06 6.87
N GLY A 92 4.56 -7.17 7.86
CA GLY A 92 5.72 -6.94 8.70
C GLY A 92 5.82 -5.49 9.17
N SER A 93 7.04 -5.04 9.41
CA SER A 93 7.34 -3.68 9.89
C SER A 93 7.54 -2.73 8.72
N PHE A 94 6.91 -1.57 8.79
CA PHE A 94 6.98 -0.54 7.76
C PHE A 94 7.63 0.75 8.27
N GLN A 95 8.20 1.51 7.35
CA GLN A 95 8.79 2.82 7.62
C GLN A 95 8.32 3.84 6.58
N PHE A 96 8.27 5.09 6.99
CA PHE A 96 8.30 6.21 6.06
C PHE A 96 9.73 6.52 5.68
N LEU A 97 9.98 6.74 4.38
CA LEU A 97 11.24 7.29 3.88
C LEU A 97 10.95 8.56 3.09
N ILE A 98 11.69 9.63 3.39
CA ILE A 98 11.79 10.78 2.48
C ILE A 98 13.07 10.61 1.67
N ARG A 99 12.95 10.64 0.33
CA ARG A 99 14.07 10.53 -0.60
C ARG A 99 14.13 11.70 -1.56
N ASP A 100 15.35 12.10 -1.93
CA ASP A 100 15.56 13.04 -3.03
C ASP A 100 15.45 12.35 -4.41
N ALA A 101 15.57 13.15 -5.48
CA ALA A 101 15.54 12.66 -6.85
C ALA A 101 16.70 11.72 -7.24
N ASP A 102 17.78 11.71 -6.45
CA ASP A 102 18.95 10.85 -6.63
C ASP A 102 18.91 9.60 -5.72
N ASP A 103 17.74 9.31 -5.13
CA ASP A 103 17.49 8.19 -4.20
C ASP A 103 18.25 8.27 -2.86
N HIS A 104 18.82 9.43 -2.48
CA HIS A 104 19.37 9.62 -1.14
C HIS A 104 18.25 9.76 -0.11
N ILE A 105 18.41 9.08 1.02
CA ILE A 105 17.44 9.13 2.12
C ILE A 105 17.71 10.39 2.95
N LEU A 106 16.74 11.30 2.94
CA LEU A 106 16.74 12.53 3.74
C LEU A 106 16.19 12.28 5.14
N HIS A 107 15.16 11.44 5.26
CA HIS A 107 14.55 11.09 6.55
C HIS A 107 14.06 9.64 6.58
N ARG A 108 14.03 9.05 7.78
CA ARG A 108 13.47 7.74 8.07
C ARG A 108 12.75 7.77 9.41
N SER A 109 11.51 7.29 9.43
CA SER A 109 10.74 7.09 10.66
C SER A 109 9.99 5.76 10.63
N ASP A 110 9.93 5.12 11.79
CA ASP A 110 9.17 3.89 11.98
C ASP A 110 7.67 4.19 11.98
N ILE A 111 6.89 3.36 11.29
CA ILE A 111 5.44 3.36 11.42
C ILE A 111 5.09 2.40 12.56
N GLU A 112 4.20 2.81 13.46
CA GLU A 112 3.75 2.00 14.59
C GLU A 112 3.27 0.61 14.11
N ASN A 113 4.04 -0.44 14.43
CA ASN A 113 3.74 -1.80 13.97
C ASN A 113 2.41 -2.35 14.52
N THR A 114 1.92 -1.82 15.64
CA THR A 114 0.59 -2.16 16.17
C THR A 114 -0.55 -1.59 15.32
N PHE A 115 -0.28 -0.57 14.51
CA PHE A 115 -1.24 0.09 13.63
C PHE A 115 -1.13 -0.41 12.18
N PHE A 116 0.08 -0.42 11.62
CA PHE A 116 0.30 -0.69 10.20
C PHE A 116 1.25 -1.87 9.97
N GLN A 117 0.66 -3.06 9.88
CA GLN A 117 1.40 -4.34 9.78
C GLN A 117 1.20 -5.09 8.47
N GLN A 118 0.26 -4.65 7.62
CA GLN A 118 -0.09 -5.36 6.40
C GLN A 118 -0.69 -4.44 5.34
N VAL A 119 -0.28 -4.61 4.08
CA VAL A 119 -0.97 -4.04 2.92
C VAL A 119 -1.15 -5.09 1.85
N ASN A 120 -2.21 -4.98 1.05
CA ASN A 120 -2.54 -5.95 0.01
C ASN A 120 -2.60 -5.36 -1.41
N GLN A 121 -2.21 -4.10 -1.53
CA GLN A 121 -2.14 -3.37 -2.79
C GLN A 121 -1.11 -2.25 -2.66
N PHE A 122 -0.57 -1.83 -3.81
CA PHE A 122 0.11 -0.54 -3.90
C PHE A 122 -0.92 0.57 -3.76
N PHE A 123 -0.51 1.69 -3.18
CA PHE A 123 -1.40 2.82 -2.93
C PHE A 123 -0.66 4.14 -3.03
N ASP A 124 -1.42 5.19 -3.27
CA ASP A 124 -0.95 6.57 -3.23
C ASP A 124 -1.59 7.28 -2.03
N LEU A 125 -0.81 8.16 -1.40
CA LEU A 125 -1.26 9.01 -0.30
C LEU A 125 -1.90 10.28 -0.84
N SER A 126 -2.88 10.79 -0.10
CA SER A 126 -3.50 12.09 -0.33
C SER A 126 -2.92 13.11 0.64
N PHE A 127 -2.66 14.32 0.13
CA PHE A 127 -1.93 15.36 0.85
C PHE A 127 -2.71 16.67 0.87
N ALA A 128 -2.72 17.35 2.02
CA ALA A 128 -3.22 18.71 2.20
C ALA A 128 -2.71 19.27 3.54
N ASP A 129 -2.69 20.59 3.70
CA ASP A 129 -2.41 21.22 4.99
C ASP A 129 -3.73 21.27 5.79
N TYR A 130 -3.97 20.28 6.65
CA TYR A 130 -5.24 20.12 7.38
C TYR A 130 -5.28 20.95 8.65
N ASN A 131 -4.13 21.24 9.27
CA ASN A 131 -4.03 22.03 10.49
C ASN A 131 -3.75 23.53 10.22
N GLY A 132 -3.45 23.89 8.97
CA GLY A 132 -3.16 25.24 8.51
C GLY A 132 -1.85 25.82 9.04
N ASP A 133 -0.86 24.97 9.38
CA ASP A 133 0.46 25.39 9.87
C ASP A 133 1.48 25.60 8.73
N GLY A 134 1.11 25.26 7.50
CA GLY A 134 1.94 25.38 6.30
C GLY A 134 2.77 24.13 6.00
N ASP A 135 2.86 23.16 6.92
CA ASP A 135 3.44 21.85 6.65
C ASP A 135 2.39 20.96 5.94
N ILE A 136 2.87 19.99 5.17
CA ILE A 136 1.97 19.12 4.40
C ILE A 136 1.54 17.91 5.23
N ASP A 137 0.24 17.71 5.36
CA ASP A 137 -0.34 16.60 6.11
C ASP A 137 -0.82 15.47 5.20
N PHE A 138 -0.88 14.27 5.75
CA PHE A 138 -1.44 13.09 5.07
C PHE A 138 -2.02 12.09 6.08
N ALA A 139 -2.95 11.26 5.60
CA ALA A 139 -3.54 10.18 6.37
C ALA A 139 -3.03 8.83 5.87
N LEU A 140 -2.46 8.02 6.78
CA LEU A 140 -2.16 6.62 6.50
C LEU A 140 -3.26 5.75 7.11
N GLY A 141 -3.84 4.89 6.28
CA GLY A 141 -4.95 4.03 6.66
C GLY A 141 -4.58 2.56 6.85
N GLN A 142 -5.39 1.86 7.65
CA GLN A 142 -5.43 0.41 7.71
C GLN A 142 -6.87 -0.08 7.69
N TYR A 143 -7.08 -1.29 7.16
CA TYR A 143 -8.36 -1.97 7.28
C TYR A 143 -8.80 -2.06 8.75
N GLY A 144 -9.93 -1.44 9.09
CA GLY A 144 -10.53 -1.52 10.42
C GLY A 144 -11.59 -2.60 10.47
N THR A 145 -12.66 -2.42 9.68
CA THR A 145 -13.78 -3.35 9.59
C THR A 145 -14.35 -3.40 8.18
N SER A 146 -15.34 -4.25 7.92
CA SER A 146 -16.08 -4.24 6.66
C SER A 146 -16.81 -2.91 6.37
N ASN A 147 -16.91 -2.05 7.38
CA ASN A 147 -17.65 -0.80 7.31
C ASN A 147 -16.74 0.45 7.22
N GLY A 148 -15.43 0.29 7.25
CA GLY A 148 -14.52 1.41 7.19
C GLY A 148 -13.09 1.08 7.59
N ASN A 149 -12.24 2.07 7.41
CA ASN A 149 -10.82 1.99 7.73
C ASN A 149 -10.52 2.91 8.92
N ILE A 150 -9.41 2.60 9.57
CA ILE A 150 -8.84 3.42 10.64
C ILE A 150 -7.65 4.19 10.07
N TYR A 151 -7.44 5.42 10.51
CA TYR A 151 -6.39 6.28 9.99
C TYR A 151 -5.64 7.00 11.11
N HIS A 152 -4.33 7.10 10.96
CA HIS A 152 -3.49 8.05 11.67
C HIS A 152 -3.16 9.22 10.74
N LEU A 153 -3.06 10.41 11.32
CA LEU A 153 -2.62 11.61 10.62
C LEU A 153 -1.16 11.90 10.91
N TYR A 154 -0.47 12.37 9.87
CA TYR A 154 0.94 12.73 9.92
C TYR A 154 1.15 14.04 9.19
N THR A 155 2.24 14.70 9.52
CA THR A 155 2.70 15.93 8.88
C THR A 155 4.17 15.81 8.50
N ILE A 156 4.56 16.39 7.37
CA ILE A 156 5.94 16.46 6.91
C ILE A 156 6.46 17.87 7.16
N ARG A 157 7.42 17.98 8.07
CA ARG A 157 8.05 19.25 8.47
C ARG A 157 9.05 19.74 7.43
N GLU A 158 9.39 21.03 7.52
CA GLU A 158 10.44 21.66 6.70
C GLU A 158 11.80 20.92 6.74
N ASP A 159 12.15 20.29 7.86
CA ASP A 159 13.39 19.49 7.99
C ASP A 159 13.26 18.03 7.50
N HIS A 160 12.16 17.72 6.80
CA HIS A 160 11.75 16.40 6.32
C HIS A 160 11.35 15.41 7.42
N SER A 161 11.33 15.80 8.70
CA SER A 161 10.81 14.94 9.74
C SER A 161 9.31 14.70 9.58
N ILE A 162 8.87 13.53 10.03
CA ILE A 162 7.46 13.14 10.00
C ILE A 162 6.97 12.97 11.43
N ASP A 163 6.00 13.81 11.80
CA ASP A 163 5.34 13.75 13.09
C ASP A 163 3.93 13.20 12.94
N LYS A 164 3.44 12.50 13.97
CA LYS A 164 2.03 12.13 14.09
C LYS A 164 1.23 13.34 14.59
N LEU A 165 0.11 13.64 13.94
CA LEU A 165 -0.83 14.66 14.41
C LEU A 165 -1.83 14.02 15.38
N GLU A 166 -1.89 14.57 16.59
CA GLU A 166 -2.74 14.04 17.65
C GLU A 166 -4.23 14.33 17.41
N ILE A 167 -5.08 13.42 17.87
CA ILE A 167 -6.54 13.59 17.83
C ILE A 167 -7.06 13.47 19.26
N ALA A 168 -7.72 14.52 19.74
CA ALA A 168 -8.12 14.61 21.14
C ALA A 168 -9.07 13.47 21.53
N GLY A 169 -8.68 12.73 22.58
CA GLY A 169 -9.51 11.70 23.19
C GLY A 169 -9.64 10.40 22.39
N ARG A 170 -8.83 10.20 21.33
CA ARG A 170 -8.78 8.95 20.56
C ARG A 170 -7.41 8.72 19.94
N GLN A 171 -7.12 7.49 19.55
CA GLN A 171 -5.84 7.14 18.92
C GLN A 171 -5.87 7.29 17.39
N GLU A 172 -7.06 7.16 16.80
CA GLU A 172 -7.24 7.04 15.34
C GLU A 172 -8.58 7.66 14.89
N LEU A 173 -8.64 8.03 13.61
CA LEU A 173 -9.88 8.36 12.91
C LEU A 173 -10.51 7.08 12.36
N PHE A 174 -11.84 7.00 12.33
CA PHE A 174 -12.56 5.94 11.62
C PHE A 174 -13.41 6.57 10.52
N ALA A 175 -13.23 6.13 9.27
CA ALA A 175 -14.01 6.60 8.13
C ALA A 175 -14.55 5.43 7.31
N SER A 176 -15.79 5.56 6.86
CA SER A 176 -16.40 4.63 5.90
C SER A 176 -16.07 4.97 4.45
N GLY A 177 -15.50 6.15 4.20
CA GLY A 177 -14.95 6.57 2.91
C GLY A 177 -13.45 6.36 2.79
N GLY A 178 -12.90 6.82 1.66
CA GLY A 178 -11.47 6.71 1.33
C GLY A 178 -11.07 5.32 0.83
N SER A 179 -9.77 5.16 0.60
CA SER A 179 -9.15 3.87 0.30
C SER A 179 -8.64 3.20 1.58
N ARG A 180 -8.27 1.93 1.53
CA ARG A 180 -7.75 1.20 2.70
C ARG A 180 -6.58 1.90 3.38
N ASN A 181 -5.69 2.51 2.60
CA ASN A 181 -4.40 3.00 3.08
C ASN A 181 -4.23 4.51 2.96
N SER A 182 -5.22 5.21 2.40
CA SER A 182 -5.16 6.66 2.18
C SER A 182 -6.57 7.23 2.10
N ILE A 183 -6.75 8.43 2.63
CA ILE A 183 -7.98 9.21 2.52
C ILE A 183 -7.63 10.68 2.31
N GLU A 184 -8.30 11.31 1.35
CA GLU A 184 -8.36 12.76 1.25
C GLU A 184 -9.48 13.25 2.18
N LEU A 185 -9.13 14.07 3.15
CA LEU A 185 -10.11 14.64 4.08
C LEU A 185 -10.64 15.95 3.50
N GLN A 186 -11.93 16.20 3.64
CA GLN A 186 -12.55 17.41 3.11
C GLN A 186 -12.25 18.57 4.04
N ALA A 187 -11.67 19.66 3.53
CA ALA A 187 -11.34 20.83 4.36
C ALA A 187 -12.61 21.40 5.03
N TRP A 188 -12.48 21.77 6.31
CA TRP A 188 -13.57 22.35 7.09
C TRP A 188 -13.06 23.47 8.00
N GLY A 189 -13.55 24.69 7.75
CA GLY A 189 -12.99 25.89 8.37
C GLY A 189 -11.58 26.19 7.88
N ASP A 190 -10.85 27.02 8.64
CA ASP A 190 -9.49 27.45 8.28
C ASP A 190 -8.41 26.43 8.69
N HIS A 191 -8.69 25.61 9.71
CA HIS A 191 -7.73 24.72 10.36
C HIS A 191 -8.40 23.38 10.73
N GLY A 192 -9.03 22.72 9.77
CA GLY A 192 -9.83 21.55 10.07
C GLY A 192 -10.27 20.76 8.86
N PHE A 193 -10.93 19.64 9.15
CA PHE A 193 -11.45 18.74 8.14
C PHE A 193 -12.72 18.04 8.60
N GLU A 194 -13.45 17.48 7.64
CA GLU A 194 -14.57 16.58 7.87
C GLU A 194 -14.34 15.20 7.25
N LEU A 195 -14.92 14.19 7.89
CA LEU A 195 -14.90 12.81 7.43
C LEU A 195 -16.22 12.12 7.73
N ASP A 196 -16.63 11.23 6.82
CA ASP A 196 -17.86 10.48 6.94
C ASP A 196 -17.62 9.07 7.51
N TYR A 197 -18.54 8.62 8.36
CA TYR A 197 -18.62 7.24 8.81
C TYR A 197 -20.07 6.74 8.87
N TYR A 198 -20.27 5.45 8.61
CA TYR A 198 -21.55 4.78 8.73
C TYR A 198 -21.68 4.12 10.10
N ASP A 199 -22.79 4.32 10.78
CA ASP A 199 -23.14 3.63 12.03
C ASP A 199 -24.14 2.50 11.73
N ASN A 200 -23.65 1.27 11.79
CA ASN A 200 -24.47 0.07 11.57
C ASN A 200 -25.57 -0.13 12.62
N SER A 201 -25.41 0.40 13.84
CA SER A 201 -26.37 0.18 14.92
C SER A 201 -27.68 0.93 14.69
N ILE A 202 -27.62 2.03 13.95
CA ILE A 202 -28.77 2.88 13.63
C ILE A 202 -28.99 3.06 12.12
N GLY A 203 -28.13 2.46 11.29
CA GLY A 203 -28.26 2.38 9.85
C GLY A 203 -28.07 3.70 9.11
N LYS A 204 -27.25 4.62 9.65
CA LYS A 204 -27.12 6.01 9.18
C LYS A 204 -25.67 6.43 8.97
N THR A 205 -25.45 7.40 8.09
CA THR A 205 -24.15 8.03 7.87
C THR A 205 -24.06 9.33 8.67
N PHE A 206 -22.90 9.56 9.26
CA PHE A 206 -22.57 10.76 10.02
C PHE A 206 -21.31 11.40 9.47
N THR A 207 -21.25 12.71 9.55
CA THR A 207 -20.07 13.52 9.28
C THR A 207 -19.50 14.00 10.60
N ASN A 208 -18.25 13.68 10.87
CA ASN A 208 -17.48 14.24 11.98
C ASN A 208 -16.65 15.42 11.48
N ARG A 209 -16.69 16.54 12.19
CA ARG A 209 -15.91 17.76 11.90
C ARG A 209 -14.87 18.00 12.97
N TYR A 210 -13.63 18.16 12.56
CA TYR A 210 -12.49 18.36 13.44
C TYR A 210 -11.85 19.72 13.19
N THR A 211 -11.38 20.36 14.25
CA THR A 211 -10.55 21.58 14.18
C THR A 211 -9.28 21.40 14.99
N TRP A 212 -8.18 21.95 14.47
CA TRP A 212 -6.91 22.01 15.15
C TRP A 212 -6.93 23.02 16.30
N GLU A 213 -6.72 22.53 17.53
CA GLU A 213 -6.67 23.36 18.74
C GLU A 213 -5.70 22.79 19.75
N ASN A 214 -4.78 23.60 20.28
CA ASN A 214 -3.82 23.19 21.30
C ASN A 214 -2.99 21.95 20.87
N ASN A 215 -2.45 21.98 19.65
CA ASN A 215 -1.62 20.93 19.04
C ASN A 215 -2.31 19.56 18.87
N GLN A 216 -3.61 19.54 18.63
CA GLN A 216 -4.37 18.32 18.33
C GLN A 216 -5.66 18.66 17.59
N PHE A 217 -6.16 17.74 16.78
CA PHE A 217 -7.50 17.82 16.20
C PHE A 217 -8.55 17.45 17.24
N LYS A 218 -9.50 18.35 17.48
CA LYS A 218 -10.66 18.09 18.36
C LYS A 218 -11.92 17.93 17.53
N LEU A 219 -12.70 16.90 17.86
CA LEU A 219 -14.05 16.75 17.31
C LEU A 219 -14.94 17.89 17.82
N GLN A 220 -15.42 18.72 16.91
CA GLN A 220 -16.30 19.85 17.20
C GLN A 220 -17.77 19.45 17.06
N GLU A 221 -18.09 18.69 16.02
CA GLU A 221 -19.46 18.35 15.67
C GLU A 221 -19.54 16.95 15.04
N THR A 222 -20.63 16.25 15.35
CA THR A 222 -21.09 15.09 14.59
C THR A 222 -22.52 15.38 14.09
N SER A 223 -22.74 15.34 12.78
CA SER A 223 -24.05 15.56 12.18
C SER A 223 -24.47 14.38 11.31
N GLU A 224 -25.75 14.02 11.32
CA GLU A 224 -26.32 13.04 10.38
C GLU A 224 -26.32 13.63 8.96
N LYS A 225 -26.00 12.80 7.98
CA LYS A 225 -25.98 13.17 6.55
C LYS A 225 -27.33 12.96 5.87
#